data_AF-A0A920EDE1-F1
#
_entry.id   AF-A0A920EDE1-F1
#
_cell.length_a   1.000
_cell.length_b   1.000
_cell.length_c   1.000
_cell.angle_alpha   90.00
_cell.angle_beta   90.00
_cell.angle_gamma   90.00
#
_symmetry.space_group_name_H-M   'P 1'
#
loop_
_entity.id
_entity.type
_entity.pdbx_description
1 polymer ?
#
loop_
_entity_poly.entity_id
_entity_poly.type
_entity_poly.pdbx_seq_one_letter_code
_entity_poly.pdbx_strand_id
1 'polypeptide(L)'
;MNEPQSAVSDPLTTANILTEAFLFDPFFSWLFPGKNHKQNLHEWWHFLTRHSTKNPNWILSVDAHGSTSSIWTKPILDLEEPENNGDAEQDAFVNLMHELVDDRISQVLEAFAEVNANHPSRPHWYLQAVGTVPEMQGKGRAAKLLRPILEICDKEGIGAYLESTNPRNLSFYYRLGFEIQKELELDDGKAALTCMWRDPLKCRHLQLLCPICQDNPYNDRTQPYCFPARLRFLAAQKHLPPQSTHVISDGSFIPTLLEKIT
;
A
#
# COMPACT_ATOMS: atom_id res chain seq x y z
N MET A 1 6.42 -10.30 28.71
CA MET A 1 5.90 -10.49 27.34
C MET A 1 6.68 -9.54 26.47
N ASN A 2 7.64 -10.06 25.71
CA ASN A 2 8.47 -9.24 24.84
C ASN A 2 7.67 -8.97 23.58
N GLU A 3 7.30 -7.70 23.35
CA GLU A 3 7.02 -7.25 21.99
C GLU A 3 8.21 -7.68 21.11
N PRO A 4 7.97 -8.22 19.90
CA PRO A 4 9.06 -8.39 18.96
C PRO A 4 9.65 -7.00 18.74
N GLN A 5 10.88 -6.77 19.23
CA GLN A 5 11.67 -5.59 18.90
C GLN A 5 11.85 -5.60 17.38
N SER A 6 10.95 -4.95 16.66
CA SER A 6 11.27 -4.37 15.36
C SER A 6 12.40 -3.39 15.65
N ALA A 7 13.63 -3.75 15.29
CA ALA A 7 14.71 -2.79 15.29
C ALA A 7 14.21 -1.54 14.54
N VAL A 8 14.32 -0.37 15.16
CA VAL A 8 14.00 0.91 14.52
C VAL A 8 14.73 0.91 13.19
N SER A 9 13.96 0.79 12.10
CA SER A 9 14.52 0.51 10.79
C SER A 9 15.11 1.80 10.24
N ASP A 10 16.41 1.76 9.95
CA ASP A 10 17.12 2.89 9.36
C ASP A 10 16.50 3.27 7.99
N PRO A 11 16.07 4.53 7.80
CA PRO A 11 15.49 5.00 6.54
C PRO A 11 16.40 4.75 5.33
N LEU A 12 17.71 5.00 5.49
CA LEU A 12 18.67 4.86 4.41
C LEU A 12 18.81 3.39 3.99
N THR A 13 18.90 2.47 4.96
CA THR A 13 18.89 1.03 4.69
C THR A 13 17.63 0.60 3.94
N THR A 14 16.46 1.11 4.35
CA THR A 14 15.20 0.82 3.65
C THR A 14 15.23 1.34 2.21
N ALA A 15 15.68 2.58 2.00
CA ALA A 15 15.78 3.20 0.69
C ALA A 15 16.71 2.41 -0.26
N ASN A 16 17.87 1.97 0.24
CA ASN A 16 18.81 1.15 -0.53
C ASN A 16 18.19 -0.19 -0.95
N ILE A 17 17.53 -0.90 -0.04
CA ILE A 17 16.88 -2.19 -0.35
C ILE A 17 15.79 -2.02 -1.40
N LEU A 18 14.93 -1.00 -1.23
CA LEU A 18 13.82 -0.75 -2.16
C LEU A 18 14.33 -0.27 -3.53
N THR A 19 15.41 0.49 -3.57
CA THR A 19 16.06 0.89 -4.83
C THR A 19 16.48 -0.33 -5.65
N GLU A 20 17.18 -1.30 -5.04
CA GLU A 20 17.59 -2.51 -5.77
C GLU A 20 16.39 -3.42 -6.11
N ALA A 21 15.39 -3.51 -5.22
CA ALA A 21 14.23 -4.36 -5.43
C ALA A 21 13.33 -3.86 -6.58
N PHE A 22 13.23 -2.55 -6.78
CA PHE A 22 12.36 -1.92 -7.78
C PHE A 22 13.12 -1.48 -9.06
N LEU A 23 14.42 -1.76 -9.16
CA LEU A 23 15.27 -1.35 -10.30
C LEU A 23 14.78 -1.80 -11.69
N PHE A 24 14.00 -2.88 -11.75
CA PHE A 24 13.43 -3.40 -12.99
C PHE A 24 11.89 -3.51 -12.93
N ASP A 25 11.27 -2.80 -11.99
CA ASP A 25 9.83 -2.74 -11.89
C ASP A 25 9.25 -1.91 -13.05
N PRO A 26 8.19 -2.39 -13.74
CA PRO A 26 7.69 -1.70 -14.93
C PRO A 26 7.03 -0.36 -14.61
N PHE A 27 6.33 -0.22 -13.47
CA PHE A 27 5.76 1.05 -13.06
C PHE A 27 6.87 2.06 -12.76
N PHE A 28 7.91 1.66 -12.01
CA PHE A 28 9.02 2.57 -11.72
C PHE A 28 9.91 2.86 -12.92
N SER A 29 10.01 1.93 -13.88
CA SER A 29 10.67 2.16 -15.17
C SER A 29 9.92 3.21 -15.99
N TRP A 30 8.58 3.21 -15.92
CA TRP A 30 7.75 4.26 -16.49
C TRP A 30 7.84 5.57 -15.69
N LEU A 31 7.88 5.50 -14.36
CA LEU A 31 7.90 6.69 -13.49
C LEU A 31 9.21 7.47 -13.65
N PHE A 32 10.34 6.76 -13.61
CA PHE A 32 11.68 7.35 -13.70
C PHE A 32 12.47 6.81 -14.90
N PRO A 33 12.13 7.21 -16.14
CA PRO A 33 12.79 6.67 -17.32
C PRO A 33 14.22 7.21 -17.50
N GLY A 34 15.02 6.50 -18.29
CA GLY A 34 16.32 6.99 -18.76
C GLY A 34 17.52 6.64 -17.89
N LYS A 35 18.65 7.34 -18.12
CA LYS A 35 19.97 6.96 -17.57
C LYS A 35 20.08 7.15 -16.06
N ASN A 36 19.28 8.05 -15.47
CA ASN A 36 19.29 8.35 -14.04
C ASN A 36 18.29 7.48 -13.26
N HIS A 37 17.64 6.49 -13.88
CA HIS A 37 16.59 5.67 -13.29
C HIS A 37 16.90 5.19 -11.85
N LYS A 38 18.06 4.58 -11.64
CA LYS A 38 18.47 4.07 -10.31
C LYS A 38 18.66 5.19 -9.28
N GLN A 39 19.21 6.33 -9.70
CA GLN A 39 19.38 7.48 -8.82
C GLN A 39 18.03 8.08 -8.43
N ASN A 40 17.14 8.28 -9.39
CA ASN A 40 15.80 8.82 -9.14
C ASN A 40 14.97 7.90 -8.25
N LEU A 41 15.08 6.57 -8.45
CA LEU A 41 14.53 5.56 -7.55
C LEU A 41 15.05 5.72 -6.11
N HIS A 42 16.36 5.90 -5.95
CA HIS A 42 16.97 6.10 -4.64
C HIS A 42 16.47 7.38 -3.97
N GLU A 43 16.45 8.51 -4.68
CA GLU A 43 15.96 9.77 -4.13
C GLU A 43 14.48 9.69 -3.73
N TRP A 44 13.65 9.02 -4.55
CA TRP A 44 12.27 8.71 -4.22
C TRP A 44 12.16 7.93 -2.90
N TRP A 45 12.81 6.77 -2.80
CA TRP A 45 12.70 5.94 -1.59
C TRP A 45 13.34 6.60 -0.36
N HIS A 46 14.43 7.33 -0.54
CA HIS A 46 15.09 8.08 0.52
C HIS A 46 14.19 9.20 1.06
N PHE A 47 13.52 9.94 0.18
CA PHE A 47 12.52 10.92 0.57
C PHE A 47 11.39 10.25 1.36
N LEU A 48 10.78 9.18 0.81
CA LEU A 48 9.66 8.50 1.46
C LEU A 48 10.01 7.98 2.87
N THR A 49 11.13 7.26 2.97
CA THR A 49 11.58 6.67 4.23
C THR A 49 12.00 7.71 5.26
N ARG A 50 12.62 8.82 4.84
CA ARG A 50 12.97 9.91 5.76
C ARG A 50 11.71 10.54 6.35
N HIS A 51 10.70 10.82 5.53
CA HIS A 51 9.45 11.40 6.02
C HIS A 51 8.66 10.47 6.94
N SER A 52 8.72 9.15 6.68
CA SER A 52 8.08 8.15 7.53
C SER A 52 8.50 8.24 9.01
N THR A 53 9.75 8.61 9.29
CA THR A 53 10.25 8.69 10.68
C THR A 53 9.59 9.78 11.51
N LYS A 54 8.96 10.76 10.87
CA LYS A 54 8.23 11.84 11.54
C LYS A 54 6.78 11.47 11.83
N ASN A 55 6.26 10.41 11.22
CA ASN A 55 4.86 10.06 11.29
C ASN A 55 4.67 8.69 11.99
N PRO A 56 4.04 8.65 13.19
CA PRO A 56 3.88 7.41 13.95
C PRO A 56 2.89 6.41 13.31
N ASN A 57 2.17 6.82 12.26
CA ASN A 57 1.32 5.93 11.48
C ASN A 57 2.12 5.12 10.46
N TRP A 58 3.39 5.43 10.25
CA TRP A 58 4.25 4.71 9.32
C TRP A 58 5.06 3.65 10.04
N ILE A 59 5.18 2.48 9.41
CA ILE A 59 5.94 1.35 9.94
C ILE A 59 6.93 0.91 8.87
N LEU A 60 8.21 1.16 9.14
CA LEU A 60 9.32 0.63 8.36
C LEU A 60 9.84 -0.63 9.04
N SER A 61 10.10 -1.67 8.25
CA SER A 61 10.64 -2.92 8.78
C SER A 61 11.66 -3.48 7.81
N VAL A 62 12.82 -3.87 8.33
CA VAL A 62 13.88 -4.55 7.58
C VAL A 62 14.08 -5.94 8.19
N ASP A 63 14.28 -6.94 7.34
CA ASP A 63 14.55 -8.29 7.79
C ASP A 63 15.94 -8.41 8.44
N ALA A 64 16.16 -9.45 9.25
CA ALA A 64 17.42 -9.64 9.98
C ALA A 64 18.68 -9.75 9.10
N HIS A 65 18.51 -9.90 7.78
CA HIS A 65 19.60 -9.99 6.81
C HIS A 65 19.88 -8.67 6.10
N GLY A 66 19.14 -7.59 6.38
CA GLY A 66 19.30 -6.31 5.69
C GLY A 66 19.00 -6.39 4.20
N SER A 67 18.11 -7.31 3.79
CA SER A 67 17.92 -7.70 2.38
C SER A 67 16.48 -7.54 1.90
N THR A 68 15.54 -7.37 2.83
CA THR A 68 14.12 -7.20 2.54
C THR A 68 13.57 -6.10 3.43
N SER A 69 12.81 -5.18 2.83
CA SER A 69 12.16 -4.10 3.57
C SER A 69 10.68 -3.96 3.18
N SER A 70 9.89 -3.40 4.09
CA SER A 70 8.50 -3.03 3.85
C SER A 70 8.15 -1.70 4.50
N ILE A 71 7.24 -0.98 3.87
CA ILE A 71 6.64 0.27 4.36
C ILE A 71 5.14 0.05 4.46
N TRP A 72 4.59 0.24 5.66
CA TRP A 72 3.16 0.21 5.93
C TRP A 72 2.67 1.53 6.50
N THR A 73 1.41 1.86 6.26
CA THR A 73 0.65 2.85 7.04
C THR A 73 -0.47 2.17 7.81
N LYS A 74 -0.66 2.63 9.06
CA LYS A 74 -1.77 2.24 9.93
C LYS A 74 -3.10 2.77 9.38
N PRO A 75 -4.23 2.09 9.68
CA PRO A 75 -5.56 2.60 9.36
C PRO A 75 -5.80 3.95 10.05
N ILE A 76 -6.35 4.89 9.30
CA ILE A 76 -6.93 6.12 9.86
C ILE A 76 -8.33 5.74 10.36
N LEU A 77 -8.48 5.65 11.68
CA LEU A 77 -9.72 5.19 12.33
C LEU A 77 -10.62 6.36 12.74
N ASP A 78 -10.03 7.51 13.01
CA ASP A 78 -10.70 8.73 13.39
C ASP A 78 -10.41 9.81 12.35
N LEU A 79 -11.45 10.53 11.91
CA LEU A 79 -11.35 11.71 11.04
C LEU A 79 -10.89 12.94 11.85
N GLU A 80 -9.94 12.77 12.77
CA GLU A 80 -9.32 13.93 13.41
C GLU A 80 -8.46 14.62 12.34
N GLU A 81 -8.80 15.88 12.05
CA GLU A 81 -8.03 16.68 11.10
C GLU A 81 -6.56 16.63 11.54
N PRO A 82 -5.65 16.14 10.68
CA PRO A 82 -4.25 16.09 11.03
C PRO A 82 -3.77 17.49 11.35
N GLU A 83 -2.92 17.61 12.37
CA GLU A 83 -2.23 18.86 12.66
C GLU A 83 -1.60 19.35 11.36
N ASN A 84 -1.97 20.58 10.97
CA ASN A 84 -1.57 21.22 9.73
C ASN A 84 -0.05 21.40 9.70
N ASN A 85 0.66 20.35 9.29
CA ASN A 85 2.07 20.37 8.93
C ASN A 85 2.16 21.02 7.55
N GLY A 86 1.91 22.33 7.55
CA GLY A 86 1.55 23.14 6.39
C GLY A 86 2.57 23.19 5.26
N ASP A 87 2.12 23.74 4.15
CA ASP A 87 2.78 24.18 2.90
C ASP A 87 4.20 23.68 2.61
N ALA A 88 5.16 23.83 3.54
CA ALA A 88 6.55 23.41 3.40
C ALA A 88 6.76 21.91 3.12
N GLU A 89 5.97 21.02 3.72
CA GLU A 89 6.07 19.60 3.38
C GLU A 89 5.59 19.40 1.93
N GLN A 90 4.43 19.95 1.58
CA GLN A 90 3.84 19.91 0.23
C GLN A 90 4.79 20.43 -0.83
N ASP A 91 5.43 21.56 -0.55
CA ASP A 91 6.47 22.13 -1.39
C ASP A 91 7.66 21.17 -1.54
N ALA A 92 8.09 20.48 -0.49
CA ALA A 92 9.20 19.52 -0.58
C ALA A 92 8.88 18.33 -1.49
N PHE A 93 7.65 17.80 -1.43
CA PHE A 93 7.23 16.73 -2.33
C PHE A 93 7.10 17.22 -3.78
N VAL A 94 6.47 18.38 -4.00
CA VAL A 94 6.32 18.97 -5.33
C VAL A 94 7.69 19.24 -5.94
N ASN A 95 8.63 19.81 -5.18
CA ASN A 95 10.00 20.05 -5.62
C ASN A 95 10.71 18.75 -5.99
N LEU A 96 10.60 17.70 -5.16
CA LEU A 96 11.14 16.38 -5.50
C LEU A 96 10.55 15.88 -6.82
N MET A 97 9.24 15.94 -6.99
CA MET A 97 8.60 15.45 -8.21
C MET A 97 9.08 16.22 -9.45
N HIS A 98 9.20 17.55 -9.36
CA HIS A 98 9.80 18.34 -10.44
C HIS A 98 11.23 17.89 -10.76
N GLU A 99 12.06 17.62 -9.75
CA GLU A 99 13.44 17.13 -9.97
C GLU A 99 13.48 15.72 -10.60
N LEU A 100 12.56 14.83 -10.21
CA LEU A 100 12.60 13.43 -10.61
C LEU A 100 11.98 13.15 -11.98
N VAL A 101 10.92 13.89 -12.36
CA VAL A 101 10.15 13.63 -13.58
C VAL A 101 10.10 14.80 -14.56
N ASP A 102 10.57 15.98 -14.16
CA ASP A 102 10.79 17.16 -15.00
C ASP A 102 9.58 17.47 -15.90
N ASP A 103 9.77 17.50 -17.23
CA ASP A 103 8.74 17.76 -18.25
C ASP A 103 7.51 16.83 -18.16
N ARG A 104 7.61 15.68 -17.48
CA ARG A 104 6.50 14.72 -17.32
C ARG A 104 5.66 14.95 -16.08
N ILE A 105 5.91 16.01 -15.30
CA ILE A 105 5.22 16.27 -14.03
C ILE A 105 3.70 16.22 -14.16
N SER A 106 3.10 16.84 -15.18
CA SER A 106 1.65 16.83 -15.36
C SER A 106 1.08 15.43 -15.60
N GLN A 107 1.76 14.61 -16.42
CA GLN A 107 1.34 13.23 -16.72
C GLN A 107 1.45 12.33 -15.49
N VAL A 108 2.52 12.51 -14.72
CA VAL A 108 2.76 11.74 -13.50
C VAL A 108 1.77 12.15 -12.41
N LEU A 109 1.52 13.44 -12.24
CA LEU A 109 0.48 13.94 -11.35
C LEU A 109 -0.90 13.44 -11.78
N GLU A 110 -1.23 13.39 -13.08
CA GLU A 110 -2.48 12.80 -13.57
C GLU A 110 -2.61 11.31 -13.29
N ALA A 111 -1.54 10.53 -13.48
CA ALA A 111 -1.57 9.10 -13.18
C ALA A 111 -1.76 8.85 -11.69
N PHE A 112 -1.00 9.58 -10.88
CA PHE A 112 -1.19 9.61 -9.45
C PHE A 112 -2.57 10.15 -9.05
N ALA A 113 -3.14 11.02 -9.91
CA ALA A 113 -4.51 11.54 -9.95
C ALA A 113 -5.59 10.52 -10.39
N GLU A 114 -5.21 9.31 -10.80
CA GLU A 114 -6.14 8.19 -10.94
C GLU A 114 -6.03 7.21 -9.76
N VAL A 115 -4.83 7.02 -9.20
CA VAL A 115 -4.56 6.00 -8.16
C VAL A 115 -5.36 6.24 -6.87
N ASN A 116 -5.20 7.39 -6.21
CA ASN A 116 -5.96 7.73 -5.00
C ASN A 116 -7.50 7.85 -5.19
N ALA A 117 -8.05 8.17 -6.37
CA ALA A 117 -9.50 8.25 -6.61
C ALA A 117 -10.10 6.85 -6.57
N ASN A 118 -9.25 5.84 -6.75
CA ASN A 118 -9.56 4.43 -6.62
C ASN A 118 -9.06 3.81 -5.31
N HIS A 119 -8.45 4.61 -4.43
CA HIS A 119 -7.99 4.12 -3.14
C HIS A 119 -9.19 3.87 -2.22
N PRO A 120 -9.18 2.81 -1.40
CA PRO A 120 -10.34 2.47 -0.59
C PRO A 120 -10.65 3.55 0.45
N SER A 121 -11.91 3.97 0.51
CA SER A 121 -12.40 4.91 1.53
C SER A 121 -12.62 4.28 2.91
N ARG A 122 -12.61 2.95 3.00
CA ARG A 122 -12.76 2.23 4.28
C ARG A 122 -11.43 2.15 5.02
N PRO A 123 -11.40 2.20 6.36
CA PRO A 123 -10.16 2.06 7.11
C PRO A 123 -9.42 0.75 6.79
N HIS A 124 -8.12 0.85 6.57
CA HIS A 124 -7.30 -0.29 6.18
C HIS A 124 -5.83 -0.10 6.51
N TRP A 125 -5.12 -1.20 6.70
CA TRP A 125 -3.65 -1.21 6.67
C TRP A 125 -3.17 -1.11 5.23
N TYR A 126 -2.34 -0.13 4.90
CA TYR A 126 -1.86 0.06 3.52
C TYR A 126 -0.39 -0.33 3.40
N LEU A 127 -0.11 -1.32 2.54
CA LEU A 127 1.24 -1.73 2.17
C LEU A 127 1.71 -0.88 0.99
N GLN A 128 2.46 0.17 1.28
CA GLN A 128 3.01 1.07 0.27
C GLN A 128 4.12 0.42 -0.55
N ALA A 129 4.99 -0.34 0.11
CA ALA A 129 6.11 -0.97 -0.55
C ALA A 129 6.56 -2.23 0.19
N VAL A 130 6.95 -3.24 -0.57
CA VAL A 130 7.75 -4.37 -0.08
C VAL A 130 8.72 -4.78 -1.16
N GLY A 131 9.99 -4.95 -0.78
CA GLY A 131 11.03 -5.28 -1.74
C GLY A 131 12.11 -6.17 -1.11
N THR A 132 12.60 -7.12 -1.89
CA THR A 132 13.76 -7.96 -1.55
C THR A 132 14.81 -7.75 -2.62
N VAL A 133 16.06 -7.48 -2.22
CA VAL A 133 17.20 -7.33 -3.14
C VAL A 133 17.33 -8.57 -4.04
N PRO A 134 17.68 -8.42 -5.34
CA PRO A 134 17.60 -9.50 -6.33
C PRO A 134 18.23 -10.84 -5.91
N GLU A 135 19.40 -10.82 -5.28
CA GLU A 135 20.17 -12.01 -4.87
C GLU A 135 19.50 -12.79 -3.72
N MET A 136 18.51 -12.19 -3.07
CA MET A 136 17.83 -12.72 -1.89
C MET A 136 16.36 -13.07 -2.13
N GLN A 137 15.86 -12.89 -3.37
CA GLN A 137 14.50 -13.25 -3.78
C GLN A 137 14.27 -14.77 -3.77
N GLY A 138 13.00 -15.17 -3.82
CA GLY A 138 12.60 -16.60 -3.84
C GLY A 138 12.74 -17.36 -2.51
N LYS A 139 13.25 -16.71 -1.45
CA LYS A 139 13.51 -17.33 -0.13
C LYS A 139 12.39 -17.11 0.90
N GLY A 140 11.23 -16.59 0.48
CA GLY A 140 10.07 -16.33 1.34
C GLY A 140 10.25 -15.20 2.36
N ARG A 141 11.26 -14.33 2.19
CA ARG A 141 11.60 -13.25 3.12
C ARG A 141 10.51 -12.20 3.24
N ALA A 142 10.02 -11.69 2.10
CA ALA A 142 8.90 -10.74 2.07
C ALA A 142 7.66 -11.29 2.79
N ALA A 143 7.28 -12.54 2.53
CA ALA A 143 6.14 -13.16 3.22
C ALA A 143 6.33 -13.24 4.75
N LYS A 144 7.56 -13.52 5.22
CA LYS A 144 7.88 -13.51 6.65
C LYS A 144 7.82 -12.10 7.24
N LEU A 145 8.30 -11.10 6.49
CA LEU A 145 8.32 -9.70 6.92
C LEU A 145 6.90 -9.10 7.02
N LEU A 146 6.00 -9.44 6.09
CA LEU A 146 4.63 -8.91 6.09
C LEU A 146 3.72 -9.59 7.11
N ARG A 147 4.04 -10.83 7.53
CA ARG A 147 3.16 -11.65 8.37
C ARG A 147 2.72 -10.96 9.68
N PRO A 148 3.59 -10.31 10.47
CA PRO A 148 3.18 -9.67 11.71
C PRO A 148 2.05 -8.63 11.51
N ILE A 149 2.14 -7.78 10.48
CA ILE A 149 1.09 -6.80 10.20
C ILE A 149 -0.19 -7.47 9.72
N LEU A 150 -0.09 -8.53 8.90
CA LEU A 150 -1.27 -9.30 8.49
C LEU A 150 -1.95 -10.02 9.66
N GLU A 151 -1.20 -10.46 10.66
CA GLU A 151 -1.74 -11.02 11.91
C GLU A 151 -2.45 -9.93 12.76
N ILE A 152 -1.94 -8.70 12.75
CA ILE A 152 -2.62 -7.54 13.35
C ILE A 152 -3.94 -7.26 12.63
N CYS A 153 -3.93 -7.22 11.29
CA CYS A 153 -5.15 -7.07 10.47
C CYS A 153 -6.22 -8.12 10.87
N ASP A 154 -5.80 -9.38 10.97
CA ASP A 154 -6.68 -10.49 11.35
C ASP A 154 -7.24 -10.35 12.78
N LYS A 155 -6.42 -9.85 13.72
CA LYS A 155 -6.81 -9.64 15.12
C LYS A 155 -7.75 -8.45 15.29
N GLU A 156 -7.49 -7.36 14.59
CA GLU A 156 -8.28 -6.11 14.66
C GLU A 156 -9.54 -6.16 13.80
N GLY A 157 -9.62 -7.12 12.87
CA GLY A 157 -10.74 -7.20 11.95
C GLY A 157 -10.73 -6.08 10.90
N ILE A 158 -9.56 -5.52 10.62
CA ILE A 158 -9.33 -4.46 9.62
C ILE A 158 -8.60 -5.09 8.42
N GLY A 159 -9.03 -4.74 7.21
CA GLY A 159 -8.40 -5.28 5.99
C GLY A 159 -7.04 -4.67 5.69
N ALA A 160 -6.33 -5.31 4.76
CA ALA A 160 -5.09 -4.79 4.20
C ALA A 160 -5.26 -4.49 2.70
N TYR A 161 -4.62 -3.43 2.23
CA TYR A 161 -4.69 -2.96 0.85
C TYR A 161 -3.30 -2.70 0.29
N LEU A 162 -3.17 -2.82 -1.03
CA LEU A 162 -1.98 -2.45 -1.80
C LEU A 162 -2.32 -2.21 -3.27
N GLU A 163 -1.46 -1.48 -3.96
CA GLU A 163 -1.34 -1.46 -5.41
C GLU A 163 -0.10 -2.25 -5.84
N SER A 164 -0.29 -3.34 -6.59
CA SER A 164 0.83 -4.06 -7.19
C SER A 164 1.25 -3.37 -8.48
N THR A 165 2.51 -2.95 -8.53
CA THR A 165 3.18 -2.35 -9.69
C THR A 165 3.63 -3.35 -10.75
N ASN A 166 3.58 -4.65 -10.45
CA ASN A 166 4.15 -5.68 -11.30
C ASN A 166 3.27 -6.94 -11.32
N PRO A 167 2.69 -7.31 -12.48
CA PRO A 167 1.83 -8.49 -12.61
C PRO A 167 2.49 -9.81 -12.16
N ARG A 168 3.84 -9.89 -12.18
CA ARG A 168 4.59 -11.07 -11.71
C ARG A 168 4.40 -11.31 -10.19
N ASN A 169 4.08 -10.26 -9.44
CA ASN A 169 3.92 -10.32 -7.98
C ASN A 169 2.50 -10.74 -7.55
N LEU A 170 1.53 -10.79 -8.46
CA LEU A 170 0.14 -11.14 -8.10
C LEU A 170 0.05 -12.52 -7.44
N SER A 171 0.78 -13.52 -7.95
CA SER A 171 0.82 -14.85 -7.34
C SER A 171 1.32 -14.83 -5.89
N PHE A 172 2.23 -13.92 -5.56
CA PHE A 172 2.73 -13.74 -4.20
C PHE A 172 1.66 -13.17 -3.28
N TYR A 173 0.96 -12.13 -3.71
CA TYR A 173 -0.12 -11.52 -2.92
C TYR A 173 -1.33 -12.45 -2.76
N TYR A 174 -1.70 -13.22 -3.79
CA TYR A 174 -2.74 -14.24 -3.67
C TYR A 174 -2.43 -15.27 -2.57
N ARG A 175 -1.17 -15.71 -2.44
CA ARG A 175 -0.76 -16.64 -1.38
C ARG A 175 -0.87 -16.03 0.03
N LEU A 176 -0.86 -14.70 0.12
CA LEU A 176 -1.05 -13.96 1.38
C LEU A 176 -2.53 -13.65 1.67
N GLY A 177 -3.44 -13.98 0.75
CA GLY A 177 -4.88 -13.78 0.91
C GLY A 177 -5.43 -12.48 0.29
N PHE A 178 -4.62 -11.76 -0.48
CA PHE A 178 -5.10 -10.62 -1.25
C PHE A 178 -5.86 -11.10 -2.49
N GLU A 179 -6.92 -10.40 -2.85
CA GLU A 179 -7.72 -10.57 -4.06
C GLU A 179 -7.66 -9.28 -4.88
N ILE A 180 -7.74 -9.38 -6.21
CA ILE A 180 -7.82 -8.20 -7.08
C ILE A 180 -9.17 -7.51 -6.86
N GLN A 181 -9.15 -6.20 -6.64
CA GLN A 181 -10.35 -5.37 -6.68
C GLN A 181 -10.48 -4.65 -8.02
N LYS A 182 -9.40 -4.04 -8.50
CA LYS A 182 -9.39 -3.23 -9.71
C LYS A 182 -8.02 -3.29 -10.38
N GLU A 183 -8.01 -3.19 -11.70
CA GLU A 183 -6.80 -2.92 -12.49
C GLU A 183 -6.92 -1.47 -13.00
N LEU A 184 -5.86 -0.69 -12.82
CA LEU A 184 -5.75 0.69 -13.28
C LEU A 184 -4.76 0.73 -14.44
N GLU A 185 -5.21 1.24 -15.58
CA GLU A 185 -4.34 1.63 -16.69
C GLU A 185 -4.06 3.14 -16.56
N LEU A 186 -2.79 3.52 -16.67
CA LEU A 186 -2.30 4.87 -16.46
C LEU A 186 -1.56 5.34 -17.72
N ASP A 187 -1.64 6.64 -18.02
CA ASP A 187 -0.95 7.26 -19.17
C ASP A 187 -1.18 6.47 -20.47
N ASP A 188 -2.46 6.27 -20.82
CA ASP A 188 -2.92 5.51 -21.98
C ASP A 188 -2.33 4.08 -22.05
N GLY A 189 -2.23 3.41 -20.90
CA GLY A 189 -1.75 2.03 -20.79
C GLY A 189 -0.23 1.89 -20.79
N LYS A 190 0.53 2.99 -20.67
CA LYS A 190 1.99 2.96 -20.53
C LYS A 190 2.45 2.54 -19.13
N ALA A 191 1.57 2.65 -18.14
CA ALA A 191 1.74 2.09 -16.81
C ALA A 191 0.46 1.42 -16.35
N ALA A 192 0.59 0.51 -15.38
CA ALA A 192 -0.56 -0.15 -14.78
C ALA A 192 -0.29 -0.49 -13.32
N LEU A 193 -1.35 -0.46 -12.52
CA LEU A 193 -1.37 -0.93 -11.14
C LEU A 193 -2.51 -1.93 -10.95
N THR A 194 -2.30 -2.94 -10.12
CA THR A 194 -3.37 -3.85 -9.69
C THR A 194 -3.71 -3.55 -8.23
N CYS A 195 -4.85 -2.91 -7.99
CA CYS A 195 -5.38 -2.67 -6.65
C CYS A 195 -5.85 -4.00 -6.05
N MET A 196 -5.27 -4.38 -4.92
CA MET A 196 -5.57 -5.64 -4.25
C MET A 196 -5.99 -5.42 -2.80
N TRP A 197 -6.99 -6.18 -2.37
CA TRP A 197 -7.53 -6.14 -1.03
C TRP A 197 -7.45 -7.51 -0.37
N ARG A 198 -7.09 -7.53 0.91
CA ARG A 198 -7.15 -8.70 1.76
C ARG A 198 -8.13 -8.44 2.90
N ASP A 199 -9.20 -9.21 2.94
CA ASP A 199 -10.06 -9.28 4.11
C ASP A 199 -9.29 -9.93 5.28
N PRO A 200 -9.55 -9.49 6.53
CA PRO A 200 -9.00 -10.15 7.70
C PRO A 200 -9.47 -11.61 7.73
N LEU A 201 -8.53 -12.54 7.93
CA LEU A 201 -8.87 -13.95 8.02
C LEU A 201 -9.68 -14.19 9.29
N LYS A 202 -10.88 -14.73 9.13
CA LYS A 202 -11.66 -15.22 10.27
C LYS A 202 -10.82 -16.28 10.99
N CYS A 203 -10.72 -16.15 12.32
CA CYS A 203 -9.97 -17.08 13.16
C CYS A 203 -10.30 -18.54 12.80
N ARG A 204 -9.28 -19.36 12.50
CA ARG A 204 -9.49 -20.79 12.15
C ARG A 204 -10.04 -21.62 13.32
N HIS A 205 -10.04 -21.08 14.53
CA HIS A 205 -10.76 -21.66 15.67
C HIS A 205 -12.24 -21.32 15.53
N LEU A 206 -13.03 -22.25 14.97
CA LEU A 206 -14.50 -22.37 15.03
C LEU A 206 -15.26 -21.05 15.26
N GLN A 207 -15.92 -20.59 14.19
CA GLN A 207 -16.78 -19.40 14.03
C GLN A 207 -17.91 -19.20 15.07
N LEU A 208 -17.97 -19.96 16.18
CA LEU A 208 -19.06 -19.91 17.15
C LEU A 208 -18.68 -19.38 18.53
N LEU A 209 -17.39 -19.23 18.87
CA LEU A 209 -17.00 -18.89 20.26
C LEU A 209 -15.91 -17.80 20.41
N CYS A 210 -15.44 -17.17 19.34
CA CYS A 210 -14.46 -16.08 19.45
C CYS A 210 -15.17 -14.76 19.85
N PRO A 211 -14.90 -14.20 21.05
CA PRO A 211 -15.53 -12.94 21.49
C PRO A 211 -15.19 -11.77 20.56
N ILE A 212 -13.97 -11.75 20.00
CA ILE A 212 -13.47 -10.72 19.09
C ILE A 212 -14.30 -10.65 17.79
N CYS A 213 -14.80 -11.78 17.29
CA CYS A 213 -15.59 -11.82 16.06
C CYS A 213 -17.07 -11.49 16.29
N GLN A 214 -17.56 -11.53 17.53
CA GLN A 214 -18.96 -11.20 17.85
C GLN A 214 -19.17 -9.68 17.89
N ASP A 215 -18.14 -8.91 18.25
CA ASP A 215 -18.21 -7.46 18.44
C ASP A 215 -17.64 -6.64 17.25
N ASN A 216 -17.27 -7.26 16.12
CA ASN A 216 -16.77 -6.51 14.97
C ASN A 216 -17.93 -5.77 14.26
N PRO A 217 -17.95 -4.41 14.26
CA PRO A 217 -19.02 -3.63 13.65
C PRO A 217 -19.06 -3.72 12.11
N TYR A 218 -18.01 -4.24 11.48
CA TYR A 218 -17.95 -4.53 10.04
C TYR A 218 -18.37 -5.97 9.70
N ASN A 219 -18.76 -6.78 10.70
CA ASN A 219 -19.24 -8.15 10.52
C ASN A 219 -20.75 -8.20 10.22
N ASP A 220 -21.18 -7.45 9.20
CA ASP A 220 -22.53 -7.57 8.68
C ASP A 220 -22.65 -8.89 7.89
N ARG A 221 -23.31 -9.87 8.51
CA ARG A 221 -23.56 -11.21 7.96
C ARG A 221 -24.46 -11.21 6.72
N THR A 222 -25.05 -10.07 6.37
CA THR A 222 -25.87 -9.90 5.16
C THR A 222 -25.05 -9.47 3.94
N GLN A 223 -23.76 -9.14 4.12
CA GLN A 223 -22.90 -8.74 3.01
C GLN A 223 -22.46 -9.95 2.15
N PRO A 224 -22.47 -9.81 0.81
CA PRO A 224 -22.21 -10.92 -0.12
C PRO A 224 -20.79 -11.52 -0.03
N TYR A 225 -19.88 -10.87 0.71
CA TYR A 225 -18.49 -11.27 0.89
C TYR A 225 -18.30 -12.45 1.88
N CYS A 226 -19.37 -13.06 2.41
CA CYS A 226 -19.26 -14.22 3.31
C CYS A 226 -19.24 -15.60 2.63
N PHE A 227 -19.34 -15.70 1.29
CA PHE A 227 -19.33 -17.00 0.61
C PHE A 227 -17.92 -17.55 0.31
N PRO A 228 -17.70 -18.88 0.40
CA PRO A 228 -16.44 -19.52 0.03
C PRO A 228 -16.05 -19.20 -1.43
N ALA A 229 -14.76 -18.95 -1.65
CA ALA A 229 -14.16 -18.39 -2.86
C ALA A 229 -14.60 -19.00 -4.22
N ARG A 230 -15.07 -20.25 -4.23
CA ARG A 230 -15.46 -20.95 -5.47
C ARG A 230 -16.79 -20.47 -6.08
N LEU A 231 -17.60 -19.71 -5.34
CA LEU A 231 -18.94 -19.28 -5.77
C LEU A 231 -19.04 -17.80 -6.17
N ARG A 232 -17.99 -16.99 -5.93
CA ARG A 232 -18.02 -15.54 -6.20
C ARG A 232 -17.94 -15.18 -7.69
N PHE A 233 -17.29 -16.03 -8.50
CA PHE A 233 -17.06 -15.77 -9.93
C PHE A 233 -18.35 -15.71 -10.78
N LEU A 234 -19.45 -16.30 -10.31
CA LEU A 234 -20.73 -16.35 -11.03
C LEU A 234 -21.69 -15.20 -10.64
N ALA A 235 -21.47 -14.51 -9.52
CA ALA A 235 -22.38 -13.47 -9.02
C ALA A 235 -21.95 -12.03 -9.39
N ALA A 236 -20.66 -11.80 -9.66
CA ALA A 236 -20.11 -10.47 -9.91
C ALA A 236 -20.47 -9.84 -11.28
N GLN A 237 -21.20 -10.56 -12.16
CA GLN A 237 -21.61 -10.02 -13.46
C GLN A 237 -22.94 -9.25 -13.45
N LYS A 238 -23.65 -9.12 -12.33
CA LYS A 238 -25.03 -8.61 -12.39
C LYS A 238 -25.39 -7.32 -11.67
N HIS A 239 -24.76 -6.86 -10.59
CA HIS A 239 -25.21 -5.61 -9.96
C HIS A 239 -24.11 -4.88 -9.17
N LEU A 240 -23.76 -3.67 -9.61
CA LEU A 240 -23.15 -2.62 -8.80
C LEU A 240 -24.10 -1.41 -8.83
N PRO A 241 -24.57 -0.90 -7.68
CA PRO A 241 -25.34 0.35 -7.64
C PRO A 241 -24.41 1.56 -7.77
N PRO A 242 -24.91 2.70 -8.28
CA PRO A 242 -24.10 3.92 -8.44
C PRO A 242 -23.79 4.53 -7.07
N GLN A 243 -22.51 4.81 -6.79
CA GLN A 243 -22.08 5.51 -5.58
C GLN A 243 -22.00 7.02 -5.82
N SER A 244 -22.61 7.78 -4.93
CA SER A 244 -22.63 9.25 -4.87
C SER A 244 -21.34 9.79 -4.25
N THR A 245 -20.81 10.85 -4.87
CA THR A 245 -19.60 11.59 -4.53
C THR A 245 -19.76 12.46 -3.26
N HIS A 246 -18.91 12.23 -2.25
CA HIS A 246 -18.54 13.24 -1.25
C HIS A 246 -17.02 13.18 -1.04
N VAL A 247 -16.36 14.33 -1.17
CA VAL A 247 -14.91 14.55 -1.14
C VAL A 247 -14.58 15.36 0.12
N ILE A 248 -13.66 14.88 0.98
CA ILE A 248 -13.07 15.64 2.10
C ILE A 248 -11.61 15.16 2.28
N SER A 249 -10.71 16.10 2.58
CA SER A 249 -9.24 16.00 2.52
C SER A 249 -8.56 15.56 3.82
N ASP A 250 -7.63 14.59 3.74
CA ASP A 250 -6.89 14.00 4.86
C ASP A 250 -5.36 14.18 4.70
N GLY A 251 -4.74 14.92 5.63
CA GLY A 251 -3.30 15.24 5.66
C GLY A 251 -2.36 14.09 6.02
N SER A 252 -2.19 13.13 5.10
CA SER A 252 -1.05 12.21 5.09
C SER A 252 -0.07 12.60 3.97
N PHE A 253 1.16 12.98 4.35
CA PHE A 253 2.00 13.81 3.50
C PHE A 253 2.84 13.08 2.43
N ILE A 254 2.99 11.76 2.51
CA ILE A 254 3.36 11.01 1.31
C ILE A 254 2.05 10.58 0.67
N PRO A 255 1.71 11.17 -0.48
CA PRO A 255 0.38 11.05 -1.01
C PRO A 255 -0.12 9.61 -1.20
N THR A 256 -1.28 9.32 -0.63
CA THR A 256 -2.45 9.10 -1.50
C THR A 256 -2.60 10.39 -2.34
N LEU A 257 -2.30 10.33 -3.64
CA LEU A 257 -1.99 11.50 -4.46
C LEU A 257 -3.19 12.25 -5.09
N LEU A 258 -4.41 12.09 -4.56
CA LEU A 258 -5.62 12.67 -5.16
C LEU A 258 -6.44 13.60 -4.33
N GLU A 259 -6.08 13.88 -3.11
CA GLU A 259 -7.01 14.69 -2.33
C GLU A 259 -6.94 16.19 -2.62
N LYS A 260 -6.05 16.68 -3.52
CA LYS A 260 -5.99 18.12 -3.88
C LYS A 260 -5.62 18.42 -5.34
N ILE A 261 -6.49 18.02 -6.29
CA ILE A 261 -6.78 18.85 -7.49
C ILE A 261 -8.25 19.31 -7.41
N THR A 262 -8.57 20.10 -6.39
CA THR A 262 -9.15 21.46 -6.42
C THR A 262 -9.54 21.88 -5.02
#